data_AF-A0A0B7AM58-F1
#
_entry.id   AF-A0A0B7AM58-F1
#
_cell.length_a   1.000
_cell.length_b   1.000
_cell.length_c   1.000
_cell.angle_alpha   90.00
_cell.angle_beta   90.00
_cell.angle_gamma   90.00
#
_symmetry.space_group_name_H-M   'P 1'
#
loop_
_entity.id
_entity.type
_entity.pdbx_description
1 polymer ?
#
loop_
_entity_poly.entity_id
_entity_poly.type
_entity_poly.pdbx_seq_one_letter_code
_entity_poly.pdbx_strand_id
1 'polypeptide(L)'
;MYRSIRLVIYVFVCILCQSTLTTTSRIVVLMRPSLSDQCRNGVQYTGLGCFTLDPPFTNTDWLPQTPVSIGLRFLLYTRNNPAMPDILSATNRSSINLSNIRPQLPVKFIIHGYLQNAGMEYIVNMTNALLNKAPMNVIVVSWGAGAYFPYARAVANTRVVGAATAQLITTLQRLKGITAQQIHIIGHSLGAHIGGYVGALIPNVRRITGLDPAQPSFSGFNETVRLDRTDARLVDVIHTDALPFETVRGYGIIEPIGHIDFYPNGGHHQPGCHEESSLLDFIEDAYSNGVTTAEISLSCSHERSTQLFISSIILSSPASSCTFQSFPCSSEESFLRGECLNCGNHKCPIMGYEADRSSRSTGVYYLNTTGTSLFCGQHYFVALTLGRNMTYVDGTLSIRLKGVTGRWLNWSTVKEGRISGADRLTSLLVDNIDIGEINQVYVRFVSRMNYLPWRRTRFHINTVEVDNIMRFPKKHFCRSNMVGPDGFDVSFTSGTYISSECP
;
A
#
# COMPACT_ATOMS: atom_id res chain seq x y z
N MET A 1 15.32 38.25 65.23
CA MET A 1 15.59 38.47 63.79
C MET A 1 16.85 37.70 63.43
N TYR A 2 16.72 36.76 62.47
CA TYR A 2 17.72 35.97 61.70
C TYR A 2 18.74 35.06 62.45
N ARG A 3 18.49 33.73 62.61
CA ARG A 3 18.70 32.54 61.71
C ARG A 3 20.20 32.26 61.40
N SER A 4 20.92 31.35 62.09
CA SER A 4 20.94 29.84 62.10
C SER A 4 21.51 29.20 60.80
N ILE A 5 22.74 28.63 60.75
CA ILE A 5 23.22 27.28 61.24
C ILE A 5 22.64 26.13 60.37
N ARG A 6 23.31 25.10 59.82
CA ARG A 6 24.65 24.43 59.83
C ARG A 6 24.63 23.37 58.69
N LEU A 7 25.79 22.85 58.25
CA LEU A 7 25.89 21.44 57.79
C LEU A 7 27.29 20.89 58.08
N VAL A 8 27.35 19.69 58.69
CA VAL A 8 28.56 18.98 59.15
C VAL A 8 28.66 17.63 58.43
N ILE A 9 29.90 17.33 58.03
CA ILE A 9 30.46 16.16 57.34
C ILE A 9 30.61 14.97 58.29
N TYR A 10 30.64 13.71 57.81
CA TYR A 10 31.65 12.70 58.25
C TYR A 10 31.76 11.50 57.31
N VAL A 11 33.01 11.15 57.00
CA VAL A 11 33.54 9.98 56.26
C VAL A 11 34.10 8.99 57.29
N PHE A 12 33.97 7.67 57.09
CA PHE A 12 34.78 6.67 57.79
C PHE A 12 35.10 5.43 56.93
N VAL A 13 36.34 4.94 57.10
CA VAL A 13 37.04 3.86 56.40
C VAL A 13 36.95 2.54 57.20
N CYS A 14 36.90 1.38 56.52
CA CYS A 14 37.36 0.09 57.07
C CYS A 14 37.83 -0.88 55.97
N ILE A 15 39.02 -1.45 56.18
CA ILE A 15 39.66 -2.53 55.41
C ILE A 15 39.88 -3.71 56.38
N LEU A 16 39.49 -4.94 56.01
CA LEU A 16 40.33 -6.16 56.02
C LEU A 16 39.49 -7.45 55.93
N CYS A 17 39.89 -8.29 54.96
CA CYS A 17 39.76 -9.75 54.87
C CYS A 17 38.36 -10.41 54.96
N GLN A 18 37.84 -10.85 53.81
CA GLN A 18 37.88 -12.28 53.44
C GLN A 18 37.44 -12.52 52.00
N SER A 19 38.01 -13.59 51.47
CA SER A 19 38.04 -14.10 50.11
C SER A 19 36.69 -14.55 49.53
N THR A 20 36.52 -14.23 48.24
CA THR A 20 35.89 -15.04 47.18
C THR A 20 34.42 -15.45 47.30
N LEU A 21 33.58 -14.65 46.60
CA LEU A 21 32.64 -15.07 45.53
C LEU A 21 31.70 -16.25 45.83
N THR A 22 30.41 -15.96 46.01
CA THR A 22 29.40 -16.23 44.96
C THR A 22 28.00 -15.69 45.34
N THR A 23 27.31 -15.18 44.32
CA THR A 23 25.87 -14.86 44.25
C THR A 23 25.30 -13.79 45.18
N THR A 24 25.19 -12.55 44.67
CA THR A 24 24.26 -11.55 45.18
C THR A 24 23.32 -11.06 44.08
N SER A 25 22.04 -11.37 44.25
CA SER A 25 20.89 -10.76 43.60
C SER A 25 20.99 -9.23 43.67
N ARG A 26 21.03 -8.57 42.52
CA ARG A 26 20.89 -7.10 42.45
C ARG A 26 19.41 -6.75 42.61
N ILE A 27 19.03 -6.35 43.82
CA ILE A 27 17.83 -5.53 44.02
C ILE A 27 18.14 -4.15 43.41
N VAL A 28 17.64 -3.92 42.19
CA VAL A 28 17.62 -2.60 41.57
C VAL A 28 16.45 -1.84 42.21
N VAL A 29 16.76 -1.00 43.20
CA VAL A 29 15.82 0.02 43.67
C VAL A 29 15.65 1.01 42.52
N LEU A 30 14.55 0.86 41.77
CA LEU A 30 14.09 1.82 40.78
C LEU A 30 13.69 3.10 41.51
N MET A 31 14.65 4.02 41.69
CA MET A 31 14.32 5.42 41.92
C MET A 31 13.57 5.92 40.68
N ARG A 32 12.27 6.18 40.82
CA ARG A 32 11.49 6.90 39.81
C ARG A 32 12.12 8.29 39.64
N PRO A 33 12.62 8.65 38.44
CA PRO A 33 13.02 10.03 38.19
C PRO A 33 11.79 10.92 38.34
N SER A 34 11.94 12.07 38.99
CA SER A 34 10.91 13.10 39.09
C SER A 34 10.42 13.51 37.69
N LEU A 35 9.10 13.57 37.52
CA LEU A 35 8.39 13.92 36.28
C LEU A 35 8.67 15.33 35.71
N SER A 36 9.50 16.15 36.36
CA SER A 36 9.65 17.58 36.02
C SER A 36 10.86 17.93 35.14
N ASP A 37 11.69 16.96 34.73
CA ASP A 37 12.89 17.23 33.91
C ASP A 37 12.81 16.74 32.44
N GLN A 38 11.69 16.12 32.03
CA GLN A 38 11.65 15.26 30.82
C GLN A 38 11.15 15.91 29.52
N CYS A 39 10.93 17.23 29.46
CA CYS A 39 10.46 17.88 28.21
C CYS A 39 11.12 19.24 27.96
N ARG A 40 12.45 19.33 28.14
CA ARG A 40 13.17 20.61 28.11
C ARG A 40 13.07 21.38 26.78
N ASN A 41 12.79 20.68 25.66
CA ASN A 41 12.64 21.26 24.31
C ASN A 41 11.40 20.72 23.57
N GLY A 42 10.28 20.53 24.27
CA GLY A 42 9.09 19.92 23.69
C GLY A 42 7.77 20.38 24.28
N VAL A 43 6.69 19.78 23.80
CA VAL A 43 5.35 19.92 24.36
C VAL A 43 4.95 18.64 25.08
N GLN A 44 4.30 18.78 26.24
CA GLN A 44 3.77 17.66 27.00
C GLN A 44 2.25 17.72 27.03
N TYR A 45 1.60 16.59 26.76
CA TYR A 45 0.16 16.46 26.84
C TYR A 45 -0.25 15.40 27.85
N THR A 46 -1.23 15.74 28.69
CA THR A 46 -1.71 14.88 29.77
C THR A 46 -2.13 13.50 29.23
N GLY A 47 -1.46 12.46 29.73
CA GLY A 47 -1.72 11.08 29.35
C GLY A 47 -1.16 10.63 28.00
N LEU A 48 -0.50 11.52 27.23
CA LEU A 48 0.14 11.19 25.94
C LEU A 48 1.68 11.28 25.97
N GLY A 49 2.25 11.92 26.99
CA GLY A 49 3.70 12.05 27.15
C GLY A 49 4.25 13.35 26.56
N CYS A 50 5.56 13.35 26.29
CA CYS A 50 6.30 14.49 25.76
C CYS A 50 6.66 14.27 24.29
N PHE A 51 6.59 15.34 23.51
CA PHE A 51 6.95 15.40 22.09
C PHE A 51 8.01 16.49 21.90
N THR A 52 9.22 16.10 21.51
CA THR A 52 10.35 17.01 21.26
C THR A 52 10.76 16.98 19.78
N LEU A 53 11.58 17.94 19.37
CA LEU A 53 12.26 17.97 18.06
C LEU A 53 13.66 17.32 18.12
N ASP A 54 14.00 16.68 19.23
CA ASP A 54 15.30 16.02 19.38
C ASP A 54 15.36 14.78 18.47
N PRO A 55 16.56 14.38 18.00
CA PRO A 55 16.74 13.15 17.23
C PRO A 55 16.09 11.93 17.92
N PRO A 56 15.41 11.04 17.16
CA PRO A 56 15.37 11.00 15.70
C PRO A 56 14.24 11.83 15.06
N PHE A 57 13.43 12.56 15.83
CA PHE A 57 12.23 13.28 15.34
C PHE A 57 12.55 14.64 14.70
N THR A 58 13.54 14.65 13.81
CA THR A 58 13.99 15.84 13.06
C THR A 58 13.38 15.89 11.66
N ASN A 59 12.27 15.20 11.44
CA ASN A 59 11.59 15.13 10.14
C ASN A 59 10.63 16.29 9.88
N THR A 60 10.49 17.18 10.87
CA THR A 60 9.75 18.44 10.80
C THR A 60 10.29 19.39 11.86
N ASP A 61 10.25 20.70 11.59
CA ASP A 61 10.62 21.74 12.55
C ASP A 61 9.45 22.18 13.44
N TRP A 62 8.31 21.49 13.37
CA TRP A 62 7.10 21.84 14.09
C TRP A 62 6.84 20.90 15.26
N LEU A 63 6.52 21.46 16.43
CA LEU A 63 5.94 20.70 17.52
C LEU A 63 4.48 20.39 17.21
N PRO A 64 3.97 19.20 17.59
CA PRO A 64 2.58 18.85 17.35
C PRO A 64 1.63 19.73 18.14
N GLN A 65 0.38 19.79 17.71
CA GLN A 65 -0.70 20.49 18.39
C GLN A 65 -1.45 19.57 19.37
N THR A 66 -2.29 20.16 20.22
CA THR A 66 -3.11 19.41 21.17
C THR A 66 -4.15 18.52 20.47
N PRO A 67 -4.59 17.40 21.08
CA PRO A 67 -5.67 16.55 20.56
C PRO A 67 -6.96 17.30 20.19
N VAL A 68 -7.30 18.35 20.95
CA VAL A 68 -8.48 19.19 20.69
C VAL A 68 -8.27 20.04 19.44
N SER A 69 -7.10 20.68 19.32
CA SER A 69 -6.76 21.53 18.17
C SER A 69 -6.70 20.77 16.86
N ILE A 70 -6.27 19.50 16.88
CA ILE A 70 -6.23 18.64 15.70
C ILE A 70 -7.59 18.01 15.37
N GLY A 71 -8.64 18.29 16.16
CA GLY A 71 -9.98 17.77 15.94
C GLY A 71 -10.08 16.25 16.07
N LEU A 72 -9.28 15.65 16.95
CA LEU A 72 -9.19 14.19 17.08
C LEU A 72 -10.50 13.58 17.60
N ARG A 73 -11.07 12.65 16.83
CA ARG A 73 -12.26 11.88 17.20
C ARG A 73 -12.10 10.41 16.80
N PHE A 74 -12.59 9.53 17.66
CA PHE A 74 -12.64 8.09 17.39
C PHE A 74 -14.08 7.66 17.14
N LEU A 75 -14.40 7.34 15.89
CA LEU A 75 -15.76 7.07 15.44
C LEU A 75 -15.94 5.56 15.27
N LEU A 76 -16.69 4.94 16.19
CA LEU A 76 -16.98 3.52 16.16
C LEU A 76 -18.22 3.21 15.33
N TYR A 77 -18.04 2.42 14.29
CA TYR A 77 -19.07 1.80 13.49
C TYR A 77 -19.11 0.30 13.74
N THR A 78 -20.32 -0.23 13.83
CA THR A 78 -20.61 -1.66 13.88
C THR A 78 -21.84 -1.94 13.01
N ARG A 79 -22.18 -3.21 12.81
CA ARG A 79 -23.44 -3.58 12.12
C ARG A 79 -24.70 -3.06 12.83
N ASN A 80 -24.63 -2.72 14.12
CA ASN A 80 -25.76 -2.18 14.88
C ASN A 80 -25.93 -0.66 14.68
N ASN A 81 -24.88 0.02 14.24
CA ASN A 81 -24.87 1.47 14.04
C ASN A 81 -24.04 1.84 12.78
N PRO A 82 -24.40 1.31 11.60
CA PRO A 82 -23.58 1.48 10.40
C PRO A 82 -23.58 2.92 9.86
N ALA A 83 -24.63 3.70 10.13
CA ALA A 83 -24.76 5.07 9.63
C ALA A 83 -24.27 6.14 10.64
N MET A 84 -24.47 5.92 11.94
CA MET A 84 -24.15 6.90 12.98
C MET A 84 -23.16 6.30 13.98
N PRO A 85 -21.92 6.82 14.07
CA PRO A 85 -20.91 6.22 14.93
C PRO A 85 -21.11 6.57 16.40
N ASP A 86 -20.72 5.66 17.27
CA ASP A 86 -20.49 5.98 18.67
C ASP A 86 -19.14 6.71 18.79
N ILE A 87 -19.08 7.83 19.51
CA ILE A 87 -17.84 8.55 19.72
C ILE A 87 -17.13 7.96 20.94
N LEU A 88 -15.97 7.35 20.72
CA LEU A 88 -15.16 6.79 21.79
C LEU A 88 -14.17 7.82 22.35
N SER A 89 -13.94 7.75 23.65
CA SER A 89 -12.93 8.56 24.33
C SER A 89 -12.17 7.73 25.36
N ALA A 90 -10.83 7.82 25.32
CA ALA A 90 -9.94 7.16 26.27
C ALA A 90 -10.13 7.67 27.71
N THR A 91 -10.58 8.92 27.88
CA THR A 91 -10.76 9.56 29.19
C THR A 91 -12.19 9.42 29.73
N ASN A 92 -13.18 9.18 28.86
CA ASN A 92 -14.58 9.00 29.25
C ASN A 92 -14.98 7.52 29.19
N ARG A 93 -14.94 6.82 30.32
CA ARG A 93 -15.31 5.38 30.42
C ARG A 93 -16.73 5.08 29.94
N SER A 94 -17.68 5.98 30.17
CA SER A 94 -19.07 5.79 29.77
C SER A 94 -19.22 5.73 28.25
N SER A 95 -18.40 6.49 27.51
CA SER A 95 -18.39 6.46 26.04
C SER A 95 -18.08 5.06 25.49
N ILE A 96 -17.17 4.32 26.14
CA ILE A 96 -16.81 2.96 25.75
C ILE A 96 -17.83 1.95 26.28
N ASN A 97 -18.30 2.13 27.52
CA ASN A 97 -19.21 1.17 28.16
C ASN A 97 -20.58 1.09 27.49
N LEU A 98 -21.13 2.24 27.08
CA LEU A 98 -22.45 2.37 26.47
C LEU A 98 -22.43 2.23 24.95
N SER A 99 -21.25 2.19 24.32
CA SER A 99 -21.13 2.00 22.86
C SER A 99 -21.51 0.60 22.40
N ASN A 100 -21.70 0.46 21.09
CA ASN A 100 -21.95 -0.80 20.39
C ASN A 100 -20.70 -1.69 20.26
N ILE A 101 -19.58 -1.36 20.91
CA ILE A 101 -18.34 -2.13 20.77
C ILE A 101 -18.53 -3.56 21.29
N ARG A 102 -18.14 -4.53 20.48
CA ARG A 102 -18.22 -5.97 20.79
C ARG A 102 -16.83 -6.55 21.01
N PRO A 103 -16.40 -6.78 22.25
CA PRO A 103 -14.99 -7.09 22.56
C PRO A 103 -14.49 -8.41 21.98
N GLN A 104 -15.38 -9.35 21.70
CA GLN A 104 -15.09 -10.65 21.10
C GLN A 104 -14.83 -10.60 19.59
N LEU A 105 -15.12 -9.47 18.93
CA LEU A 105 -14.97 -9.32 17.48
C LEU A 105 -13.64 -8.65 17.11
N PRO A 106 -13.15 -8.85 15.87
CA PRO A 106 -12.00 -8.11 15.36
C PRO A 106 -12.21 -6.59 15.42
N VAL A 107 -11.12 -5.84 15.61
CA VAL A 107 -11.13 -4.37 15.63
C VAL A 107 -10.29 -3.86 14.45
N LYS A 108 -10.90 -3.05 13.59
CA LYS A 108 -10.26 -2.41 12.45
C LYS A 108 -10.16 -0.93 12.71
N PHE A 109 -8.96 -0.37 12.72
CA PHE A 109 -8.77 1.07 12.71
C PHE A 109 -8.58 1.55 11.27
N ILE A 110 -9.23 2.64 10.88
CA ILE A 110 -9.02 3.30 9.59
C ILE A 110 -8.52 4.71 9.88
N ILE A 111 -7.36 5.07 9.32
CA ILE A 111 -6.68 6.34 9.59
C ILE A 111 -6.41 7.05 8.26
N HIS A 112 -7.01 8.23 8.09
CA HIS A 112 -6.84 9.03 6.87
C HIS A 112 -5.52 9.81 6.87
N GLY A 113 -5.16 10.36 5.71
CA GLY A 113 -3.93 11.09 5.44
C GLY A 113 -4.02 12.61 5.52
N TYR A 114 -3.02 13.26 4.91
CA TYR A 114 -2.91 14.71 4.76
C TYR A 114 -4.11 15.29 4.01
N LEU A 115 -4.60 16.47 4.39
CA LEU A 115 -5.74 17.15 3.76
C LEU A 115 -7.05 16.34 3.65
N GLN A 116 -7.13 15.20 4.33
CA GLN A 116 -8.30 14.32 4.36
C GLN A 116 -9.02 14.42 5.72
N ASN A 117 -10.22 13.84 5.79
CA ASN A 117 -11.00 13.73 7.03
C ASN A 117 -11.85 12.45 7.03
N ALA A 118 -12.61 12.19 8.10
CA ALA A 118 -13.44 10.99 8.21
C ALA A 118 -14.64 10.92 7.23
N GLY A 119 -14.99 12.02 6.57
CA GLY A 119 -16.05 12.09 5.57
C GLY A 119 -15.61 11.73 4.14
N MET A 120 -14.33 11.41 3.92
CA MET A 120 -13.84 11.00 2.60
C MET A 120 -14.58 9.75 2.10
N GLU A 121 -14.87 9.71 0.80
CA GLU A 121 -15.64 8.63 0.19
C GLU A 121 -15.02 7.25 0.45
N TYR A 122 -13.69 7.13 0.35
CA TYR A 122 -13.00 5.87 0.59
C TYR A 122 -13.13 5.40 2.05
N ILE A 123 -13.20 6.32 3.04
CA ILE A 123 -13.39 5.96 4.45
C ILE A 123 -14.77 5.35 4.65
N VAL A 124 -15.80 5.97 4.06
CA VAL A 124 -17.19 5.50 4.10
C VAL A 124 -17.32 4.15 3.38
N ASN A 125 -16.81 4.05 2.15
CA ASN A 125 -16.85 2.84 1.34
C ASN A 125 -16.08 1.68 1.99
N MET A 126 -14.90 1.94 2.57
CA MET A 126 -14.12 0.93 3.29
C MET A 126 -14.82 0.47 4.56
N THR A 127 -15.39 1.39 5.34
CA THR A 127 -16.18 1.05 6.53
C THR A 127 -17.36 0.15 6.17
N ASN A 128 -18.11 0.51 5.13
CA ASN A 128 -19.24 -0.27 4.64
C ASN A 128 -18.79 -1.64 4.12
N ALA A 129 -17.74 -1.70 3.31
CA ALA A 129 -17.20 -2.96 2.80
C ALA A 129 -16.78 -3.91 3.94
N LEU A 130 -16.11 -3.38 4.97
CA LEU A 130 -15.72 -4.15 6.16
C LEU A 130 -16.94 -4.66 6.95
N LEU A 131 -17.93 -3.80 7.22
CA LEU A 131 -19.12 -4.21 7.96
C LEU A 131 -19.98 -5.22 7.18
N ASN A 132 -20.07 -5.08 5.85
CA ASN A 132 -20.74 -6.04 4.98
C ASN A 132 -19.99 -7.38 4.98
N LYS A 133 -18.66 -7.35 5.03
CA LYS A 133 -17.80 -8.54 5.00
C LYS A 133 -18.04 -9.49 6.17
N ALA A 134 -17.96 -8.99 7.40
CA ALA A 134 -18.11 -9.82 8.61
C ALA A 134 -18.49 -8.96 9.83
N PRO A 135 -19.03 -9.54 10.92
CA PRO A 135 -19.16 -8.84 12.18
C PRO A 135 -17.79 -8.39 12.70
N MET A 136 -17.59 -7.07 12.85
CA MET A 136 -16.39 -6.48 13.43
C MET A 136 -16.70 -5.11 14.05
N ASN A 137 -15.71 -4.55 14.73
CA ASN A 137 -15.70 -3.16 15.18
C ASN A 137 -14.81 -2.36 14.23
N VAL A 138 -15.34 -1.32 13.59
CA VAL A 138 -14.56 -0.41 12.73
C VAL A 138 -14.45 0.93 13.45
N ILE A 139 -13.23 1.38 13.73
CA ILE A 139 -12.96 2.66 14.40
C ILE A 139 -12.24 3.57 13.42
N VAL A 140 -12.93 4.59 12.93
CA VAL A 140 -12.31 5.64 12.10
C VAL A 140 -11.64 6.65 13.03
N VAL A 141 -10.35 6.89 12.80
CA VAL A 141 -9.56 7.91 13.48
C VAL A 141 -9.64 9.19 12.66
N SER A 142 -10.49 10.11 13.09
CA SER A 142 -10.69 11.41 12.44
C SER A 142 -9.77 12.45 13.07
N TRP A 143 -8.92 13.08 12.29
CA TRP A 143 -7.98 14.13 12.73
C TRP A 143 -7.85 15.25 11.69
N GLY A 144 -8.92 15.49 10.92
CA GLY A 144 -8.91 16.35 9.73
C GLY A 144 -8.39 17.78 9.97
N ALA A 145 -8.67 18.38 11.13
CA ALA A 145 -8.16 19.71 11.44
C ALA A 145 -6.63 19.73 11.62
N GLY A 146 -6.06 18.66 12.19
CA GLY A 146 -4.60 18.51 12.32
C GLY A 146 -3.92 17.94 11.07
N ALA A 147 -4.68 17.29 10.19
CA ALA A 147 -4.21 16.81 8.89
C ALA A 147 -4.13 17.92 7.84
N TYR A 148 -4.70 19.10 8.13
CA TYR A 148 -4.76 20.20 7.18
C TYR A 148 -3.42 20.91 7.01
N PHE A 149 -3.35 21.81 6.02
CA PHE A 149 -2.18 22.64 5.74
C PHE A 149 -1.70 23.41 7.00
N PRO A 150 -0.37 23.58 7.22
CA PRO A 150 0.75 23.16 6.36
C PRO A 150 1.23 21.73 6.60
N TYR A 151 1.82 21.10 5.57
CA TYR A 151 2.30 19.72 5.60
C TYR A 151 3.21 19.41 6.79
N ALA A 152 4.22 20.25 7.05
CA ALA A 152 5.15 20.04 8.16
C ALA A 152 4.46 19.97 9.54
N ARG A 153 3.35 20.70 9.71
CA ARG A 153 2.53 20.63 10.92
C ARG A 153 1.68 19.35 10.96
N ALA A 154 1.11 18.93 9.83
CA ALA A 154 0.41 17.66 9.73
C ALA A 154 1.33 16.48 10.06
N VAL A 155 2.58 16.51 9.54
CA VAL A 155 3.65 15.55 9.89
C VAL A 155 3.87 15.54 11.41
N ALA A 156 4.06 16.70 12.04
CA ALA A 156 4.24 16.76 13.50
C ALA A 156 3.04 16.13 14.25
N ASN A 157 1.83 16.49 13.85
CA ASN A 157 0.58 16.04 14.45
C ASN A 157 0.39 14.52 14.41
N THR A 158 0.97 13.81 13.42
CA THR A 158 0.89 12.34 13.34
C THR A 158 1.33 11.65 14.64
N ARG A 159 2.35 12.19 15.32
CA ARG A 159 2.86 11.63 16.59
C ARG A 159 1.81 11.69 17.70
N VAL A 160 1.08 12.81 17.80
CA VAL A 160 0.01 12.98 18.80
C VAL A 160 -1.19 12.10 18.47
N VAL A 161 -1.55 11.98 17.19
CA VAL A 161 -2.64 11.07 16.77
C VAL A 161 -2.28 9.63 17.09
N GLY A 162 -1.04 9.21 16.82
CA GLY A 162 -0.54 7.88 17.16
C GLY A 162 -0.61 7.60 18.67
N ALA A 163 -0.06 8.51 19.49
CA ALA A 163 -0.09 8.39 20.94
C ALA A 163 -1.52 8.34 21.50
N ALA A 164 -2.43 9.19 21.01
CA ALA A 164 -3.81 9.20 21.46
C ALA A 164 -4.59 7.96 21.02
N THR A 165 -4.31 7.44 19.83
CA THR A 165 -4.90 6.18 19.35
C THR A 165 -4.42 4.99 20.20
N ALA A 166 -3.13 4.94 20.53
CA ALA A 166 -2.57 3.95 21.45
C ALA A 166 -3.19 4.07 22.86
N GLN A 167 -3.43 5.29 23.35
CA GLN A 167 -4.12 5.53 24.61
C GLN A 167 -5.57 4.99 24.60
N LEU A 168 -6.30 5.19 23.51
CA LEU A 168 -7.63 4.59 23.34
C LEU A 168 -7.54 3.06 23.35
N ILE A 169 -6.62 2.47 22.57
CA ILE A 169 -6.43 1.01 22.52
C ILE A 169 -6.15 0.47 23.91
N THR A 170 -5.20 1.04 24.65
CA THR A 170 -4.89 0.64 26.04
C THR A 170 -6.12 0.70 26.94
N THR A 171 -6.98 1.71 26.75
CA THR A 171 -8.22 1.84 27.49
C THR A 171 -9.25 0.77 27.12
N LEU A 172 -9.36 0.44 25.82
CA LEU A 172 -10.20 -0.65 25.33
C LEU A 172 -9.72 -2.02 25.85
N GLN A 173 -8.41 -2.26 25.85
CA GLN A 173 -7.81 -3.48 26.42
C GLN A 173 -8.19 -3.60 27.90
N ARG A 174 -8.04 -2.52 28.68
CA ARG A 174 -8.36 -2.50 30.11
C ARG A 174 -9.85 -2.67 30.42
N LEU A 175 -10.73 -1.97 29.70
CA LEU A 175 -12.17 -1.92 30.04
C LEU A 175 -12.98 -3.05 29.40
N LYS A 176 -12.54 -3.54 28.24
CA LYS A 176 -13.32 -4.48 27.42
C LYS A 176 -12.57 -5.80 27.17
N GLY A 177 -11.28 -5.90 27.51
CA GLY A 177 -10.50 -7.12 27.27
C GLY A 177 -10.15 -7.34 25.81
N ILE A 178 -10.25 -6.32 24.95
CA ILE A 178 -9.76 -6.39 23.56
C ILE A 178 -8.26 -6.69 23.61
N THR A 179 -7.78 -7.59 22.76
CA THR A 179 -6.35 -7.95 22.71
C THR A 179 -5.66 -7.29 21.51
N ALA A 180 -4.34 -7.10 21.58
CA ALA A 180 -3.56 -6.58 20.45
C ALA A 180 -3.68 -7.48 19.20
N GLN A 181 -3.87 -8.79 19.42
CA GLN A 181 -4.07 -9.79 18.38
C GLN A 181 -5.43 -9.66 17.68
N GLN A 182 -6.38 -8.85 18.16
CA GLN A 182 -7.63 -8.55 17.45
C GLN A 182 -7.53 -7.30 16.57
N ILE A 183 -6.45 -6.52 16.70
CA ILE A 183 -6.33 -5.18 16.12
C ILE A 183 -5.67 -5.26 14.74
N HIS A 184 -6.30 -4.61 13.77
CA HIS A 184 -5.71 -4.34 12.46
C HIS A 184 -5.86 -2.86 12.16
N ILE A 185 -4.74 -2.17 11.95
CA ILE A 185 -4.71 -0.75 11.62
C ILE A 185 -4.52 -0.62 10.12
N ILE A 186 -5.35 0.19 9.46
CA ILE A 186 -5.29 0.49 8.04
C ILE A 186 -5.09 1.99 7.93
N GLY A 187 -3.91 2.41 7.47
CA GLY A 187 -3.54 3.83 7.39
C GLY A 187 -3.19 4.21 5.97
N HIS A 188 -3.75 5.31 5.47
CA HIS A 188 -3.43 5.88 4.16
C HIS A 188 -2.52 7.09 4.28
N SER A 189 -1.50 7.21 3.42
CA SER A 189 -0.62 8.38 3.38
C SER A 189 0.04 8.64 4.75
N LEU A 190 -0.09 9.85 5.34
CA LEU A 190 0.33 10.15 6.72
C LEU A 190 -0.29 9.20 7.76
N GLY A 191 -1.50 8.69 7.51
CA GLY A 191 -2.20 7.72 8.35
C GLY A 191 -1.46 6.39 8.49
N ALA A 192 -0.66 5.99 7.51
CA ALA A 192 0.18 4.79 7.59
C ALA A 192 1.24 4.92 8.69
N HIS A 193 1.91 6.08 8.77
CA HIS A 193 2.89 6.38 9.81
C HIS A 193 2.25 6.56 11.19
N ILE A 194 1.02 7.10 11.25
CA ILE A 194 0.22 7.06 12.50
C ILE A 194 0.03 5.61 12.95
N GLY A 195 -0.26 4.69 12.04
CA GLY A 195 -0.33 3.26 12.34
C GLY A 195 0.98 2.71 12.92
N GLY A 196 2.12 3.11 12.36
CA GLY A 196 3.45 2.77 12.90
C GLY A 196 3.64 3.25 14.33
N TYR A 197 3.38 4.54 14.60
CA TYR A 197 3.45 5.08 15.97
C TYR A 197 2.53 4.36 16.96
N VAL A 198 1.35 3.90 16.53
CA VAL A 198 0.47 3.07 17.37
C VAL A 198 1.12 1.71 17.64
N GLY A 199 1.68 1.06 16.62
CA GLY A 199 2.38 -0.22 16.74
C GLY A 199 3.58 -0.18 17.69
N ALA A 200 4.41 0.85 17.58
CA ALA A 200 5.53 1.08 18.47
C ALA A 200 5.11 1.23 19.96
N LEU A 201 3.91 1.77 20.22
CA LEU A 201 3.37 1.97 21.57
C LEU A 201 2.53 0.79 22.07
N ILE A 202 1.97 -0.03 21.18
CA ILE A 202 1.13 -1.19 21.50
C ILE A 202 1.82 -2.46 21.02
N PRO A 203 2.51 -3.19 21.91
CA PRO A 203 3.27 -4.36 21.51
C PRO A 203 2.35 -5.45 20.93
N ASN A 204 2.84 -6.14 19.89
CA ASN A 204 2.18 -7.28 19.26
C ASN A 204 0.82 -6.98 18.62
N VAL A 205 0.60 -5.76 18.09
CA VAL A 205 -0.52 -5.49 17.17
C VAL A 205 -0.52 -6.56 16.07
N ARG A 206 -1.70 -7.13 15.78
CA ARG A 206 -1.80 -8.25 14.83
C ARG A 206 -1.32 -7.85 13.44
N ARG A 207 -1.77 -6.69 12.95
CA ARG A 207 -1.52 -6.27 11.58
C ARG A 207 -1.58 -4.75 11.43
N ILE A 208 -0.66 -4.19 10.66
CA ILE A 208 -0.77 -2.84 10.11
C ILE A 208 -0.74 -2.95 8.58
N THR A 209 -1.65 -2.27 7.90
CA THR A 209 -1.62 -2.12 6.45
C THR A 209 -1.34 -0.66 6.12
N GLY A 210 -0.23 -0.42 5.43
CA GLY A 210 0.12 0.90 4.89
C GLY A 210 -0.42 1.04 3.46
N LEU A 211 -1.32 1.99 3.24
CA LEU A 211 -1.86 2.31 1.93
C LEU A 211 -1.12 3.56 1.43
N ASP A 212 -0.18 3.33 0.52
CA ASP A 212 0.75 4.32 -0.03
C ASP A 212 1.31 5.30 1.01
N PRO A 213 2.12 4.81 1.98
CA PRO A 213 2.67 5.63 3.07
C PRO A 213 3.43 6.84 2.52
N ALA A 214 3.26 8.02 3.12
CA ALA A 214 3.81 9.25 2.55
C ALA A 214 5.36 9.26 2.52
N GLN A 215 5.96 9.68 1.40
CA GLN A 215 7.41 9.83 1.27
C GLN A 215 7.97 11.06 2.01
N PRO A 216 7.43 12.28 1.81
CA PRO A 216 8.08 13.49 2.31
C PRO A 216 8.10 13.49 3.85
N SER A 217 9.23 13.87 4.45
CA SER A 217 9.42 13.81 5.91
C SER A 217 9.36 12.39 6.54
N PHE A 218 9.48 11.31 5.76
CA PHE A 218 9.56 9.95 6.31
C PHE A 218 10.58 9.05 5.60
N SER A 219 10.70 9.15 4.27
CA SER A 219 11.74 8.43 3.50
C SER A 219 13.14 8.80 3.99
N GLY A 220 14.01 7.80 4.11
CA GLY A 220 15.36 7.96 4.66
C GLY A 220 15.45 8.20 6.18
N PHE A 221 14.33 8.44 6.89
CA PHE A 221 14.35 8.60 8.35
C PHE A 221 14.40 7.26 9.09
N ASN A 222 14.83 7.33 10.36
CA ASN A 222 14.89 6.19 11.28
C ASN A 222 13.52 5.51 11.41
N GLU A 223 13.52 4.19 11.59
CA GLU A 223 12.32 3.36 11.78
C GLU A 223 11.38 3.93 12.87
N THR A 224 11.93 4.49 13.95
CA THR A 224 11.16 5.15 15.03
C THR A 224 10.26 6.33 14.57
N VAL A 225 10.53 6.91 13.40
CA VAL A 225 9.87 8.11 12.86
C VAL A 225 8.83 7.76 11.80
N ARG A 226 8.79 6.52 11.32
CA ARG A 226 7.93 6.10 10.21
C ARG A 226 7.26 4.77 10.52
N LEU A 227 6.53 4.25 9.54
CA LEU A 227 6.05 2.87 9.59
C LEU A 227 7.23 1.96 9.26
N ASP A 228 7.38 0.87 10.00
CA ASP A 228 8.32 -0.19 9.67
C ASP A 228 7.80 -1.57 10.10
N ARG A 229 8.49 -2.63 9.66
CA ARG A 229 8.11 -4.01 9.93
C ARG A 229 7.98 -4.37 11.41
N THR A 230 8.67 -3.69 12.32
CA THR A 230 8.66 -3.99 13.76
C THR A 230 7.38 -3.53 14.48
N ASP A 231 6.60 -2.65 13.85
CA ASP A 231 5.40 -2.04 14.45
C ASP A 231 4.23 -3.03 14.65
N ALA A 232 4.24 -4.19 13.97
CA ALA A 232 3.21 -5.20 14.14
C ALA A 232 3.73 -6.61 13.81
N ARG A 233 2.94 -7.63 14.16
CA ARG A 233 3.25 -9.02 13.77
C ARG A 233 3.20 -9.25 12.25
N LEU A 234 2.47 -8.39 11.55
CA LEU A 234 2.45 -8.32 10.10
C LEU A 234 2.29 -6.86 9.70
N VAL A 235 3.15 -6.40 8.81
CA VAL A 235 3.05 -5.09 8.17
C VAL A 235 3.02 -5.35 6.69
N ASP A 236 1.91 -5.02 6.04
CA ASP A 236 1.75 -5.15 4.59
C ASP A 236 1.51 -3.79 3.96
N VAL A 237 2.21 -3.47 2.88
CA VAL A 237 2.22 -2.13 2.28
C VAL A 237 1.83 -2.23 0.82
N ILE A 238 0.97 -1.31 0.37
CA ILE A 238 0.56 -1.18 -1.03
C ILE A 238 1.11 0.15 -1.53
N HIS A 239 2.09 0.09 -2.43
CA HIS A 239 2.71 1.25 -3.07
C HIS A 239 2.01 1.53 -4.39
N THR A 240 1.46 2.72 -4.55
CA THR A 240 0.75 3.11 -5.77
C THR A 240 1.23 4.42 -6.36
N ASP A 241 2.00 5.23 -5.62
CA ASP A 241 2.61 6.48 -6.11
C ASP A 241 4.08 6.61 -5.63
N ALA A 242 4.81 5.49 -5.67
CA ALA A 242 6.20 5.34 -5.29
C ALA A 242 7.17 5.91 -6.34
N LEU A 243 7.09 7.22 -6.56
CA LEU A 243 8.03 7.99 -7.37
C LEU A 243 8.70 9.09 -6.54
N PRO A 244 9.90 9.56 -6.91
CA PRO A 244 10.57 10.58 -6.12
C PRO A 244 9.75 11.88 -6.05
N PHE A 245 9.35 12.25 -4.84
CA PHE A 245 8.59 13.47 -4.58
C PHE A 245 9.26 14.74 -5.14
N GLU A 246 10.58 14.84 -5.00
CA GLU A 246 11.33 16.06 -5.36
C GLU A 246 11.38 16.33 -6.87
N THR A 247 11.35 15.28 -7.70
CA THR A 247 11.53 15.41 -9.15
C THR A 247 10.23 15.25 -9.93
N VAL A 248 9.36 14.33 -9.50
CA VAL A 248 8.15 13.96 -10.26
C VAL A 248 6.89 13.92 -9.39
N ARG A 249 6.98 14.43 -8.15
CA ARG A 249 5.84 14.58 -7.23
C ARG A 249 5.12 13.27 -6.86
N GLY A 250 5.81 12.14 -6.84
CA GLY A 250 5.27 10.94 -6.20
C GLY A 250 5.14 11.13 -4.70
N TYR A 251 3.95 10.86 -4.16
CA TYR A 251 3.66 11.09 -2.75
C TYR A 251 3.96 9.89 -1.87
N GLY A 252 4.03 8.67 -2.44
CA GLY A 252 4.25 7.41 -1.73
C GLY A 252 5.73 7.09 -1.53
N ILE A 253 6.07 6.49 -0.39
CA ILE A 253 7.43 6.03 -0.09
C ILE A 253 7.84 4.93 -1.07
N ILE A 254 9.08 4.97 -1.55
CA ILE A 254 9.59 4.05 -2.56
C ILE A 254 10.10 2.77 -1.90
N GLU A 255 10.75 2.93 -0.74
CA GLU A 255 11.40 1.85 -0.02
C GLU A 255 10.40 0.80 0.49
N PRO A 256 10.74 -0.50 0.43
CA PRO A 256 9.94 -1.53 1.06
C PRO A 256 10.09 -1.42 2.59
N ILE A 257 9.02 -1.00 3.27
CA ILE A 257 9.02 -0.74 4.71
C ILE A 257 8.20 -1.78 5.50
N GLY A 258 7.53 -2.70 4.81
CA GLY A 258 6.75 -3.77 5.43
C GLY A 258 7.51 -5.09 5.64
N HIS A 259 6.73 -6.08 6.07
CA HIS A 259 7.06 -7.49 5.85
C HIS A 259 6.76 -7.89 4.41
N ILE A 260 5.66 -7.38 3.85
CA ILE A 260 5.20 -7.65 2.49
C ILE A 260 4.90 -6.32 1.82
N ASP A 261 5.58 -6.03 0.72
CA ASP A 261 5.45 -4.77 0.00
C ASP A 261 4.95 -5.06 -1.43
N PHE A 262 3.76 -4.57 -1.75
CA PHE A 262 3.09 -4.78 -3.03
C PHE A 262 3.23 -3.53 -3.90
N TYR A 263 3.66 -3.72 -5.15
CA TYR A 263 3.83 -2.67 -6.16
C TYR A 263 2.89 -2.94 -7.36
N PRO A 264 1.57 -2.73 -7.21
CA PRO A 264 0.63 -2.80 -8.32
C PRO A 264 1.02 -1.86 -9.45
N ASN A 265 1.10 -2.38 -10.68
CA ASN A 265 1.48 -1.64 -11.88
C ASN A 265 2.84 -0.94 -11.75
N GLY A 266 3.81 -1.61 -11.13
CA GLY A 266 5.12 -1.03 -10.82
C GLY A 266 5.14 -0.13 -9.58
N GLY A 267 3.97 0.21 -9.05
CA GLY A 267 3.79 1.02 -7.84
C GLY A 267 3.79 2.53 -8.06
N HIS A 268 3.63 3.00 -9.31
CA HIS A 268 3.72 4.43 -9.66
C HIS A 268 2.53 4.96 -10.47
N HIS A 269 2.45 4.72 -11.76
CA HIS A 269 1.42 5.24 -12.66
C HIS A 269 0.27 4.24 -12.75
N GLN A 270 -0.77 4.48 -11.96
CA GLN A 270 -1.88 3.53 -11.86
C GLN A 270 -2.81 3.64 -13.08
N PRO A 271 -3.23 2.52 -13.69
CA PRO A 271 -4.17 2.55 -14.81
C PRO A 271 -5.44 3.35 -14.48
N GLY A 272 -5.91 4.14 -15.45
CA GLY A 272 -7.07 5.02 -15.26
C GLY A 272 -6.80 6.28 -14.42
N CYS A 273 -5.56 6.48 -13.96
CA CYS A 273 -5.08 7.79 -13.56
C CYS A 273 -4.42 8.44 -14.77
N HIS A 274 -4.94 9.59 -15.18
CA HIS A 274 -4.24 10.44 -16.13
C HIS A 274 -3.18 11.21 -15.34
N GLU A 275 -1.96 11.28 -15.87
CA GLU A 275 -1.02 12.30 -15.38
C GLU A 275 -1.70 13.67 -15.53
N GLU A 276 -1.41 14.58 -14.61
CA GLU A 276 -2.05 15.90 -14.43
C GLU A 276 -3.14 15.94 -13.34
N SER A 277 -2.67 16.01 -12.09
CA SER A 277 -3.07 17.12 -11.25
C SER A 277 -1.80 17.84 -10.78
N SER A 278 -1.42 18.86 -11.56
CA SER A 278 -0.36 19.79 -11.18
C SER A 278 -0.78 20.62 -9.97
N LEU A 279 0.18 21.20 -9.25
CA LEU A 279 -0.13 22.24 -8.25
C LEU A 279 -0.92 23.42 -8.85
N LEU A 280 -0.85 23.64 -10.17
CA LEU A 280 -1.64 24.64 -10.85
C LEU A 280 -3.12 24.24 -10.92
N ASP A 281 -3.43 22.97 -11.19
CA ASP A 281 -4.81 22.48 -11.21
C ASP A 281 -5.43 22.55 -9.81
N PHE A 282 -4.66 22.26 -8.76
CA PHE A 282 -5.07 22.51 -7.38
C PHE A 282 -5.32 23.99 -7.10
N ILE A 283 -4.42 24.89 -7.53
CA ILE A 283 -4.57 26.33 -7.32
C ILE A 283 -5.80 26.85 -8.10
N GLU A 284 -6.03 26.37 -9.31
CA GLU A 284 -7.16 26.75 -10.15
C GLU A 284 -8.48 26.23 -9.57
N ASP A 285 -8.51 25.00 -9.07
CA ASP A 285 -9.66 24.43 -8.37
C ASP A 285 -9.91 25.11 -7.02
N ALA A 286 -8.87 25.37 -6.23
CA ALA A 286 -8.95 26.13 -4.98
C ALA A 286 -9.37 27.59 -5.18
N TYR A 287 -9.03 28.19 -6.32
CA TYR A 287 -9.49 29.51 -6.71
C TYR A 287 -10.95 29.50 -7.16
N SER A 288 -11.34 28.50 -7.95
CA SER A 288 -12.67 28.42 -8.59
C SER A 288 -13.75 27.91 -7.65
N ASN A 289 -13.44 26.87 -6.89
CA ASN A 289 -14.36 26.20 -5.98
C ASN A 289 -14.14 26.60 -4.52
N GLY A 290 -13.05 27.30 -4.20
CA GLY A 290 -12.67 27.69 -2.83
C GLY A 290 -11.79 26.62 -2.17
N VAL A 291 -10.77 27.04 -1.41
CA VAL A 291 -9.75 26.15 -0.82
C VAL A 291 -10.34 24.98 0.01
N THR A 292 -11.51 25.17 0.62
CA THR A 292 -12.20 24.16 1.45
C THR A 292 -13.03 23.15 0.67
N THR A 293 -13.29 23.44 -0.60
CA THR A 293 -14.25 22.77 -1.48
C THR A 293 -13.59 22.31 -2.79
N ALA A 294 -12.36 22.76 -3.04
CA ALA A 294 -11.47 22.13 -3.99
C ALA A 294 -11.35 20.66 -3.66
N GLU A 295 -11.50 19.81 -4.68
CA GLU A 295 -11.09 18.43 -4.56
C GLU A 295 -9.60 18.47 -4.35
N ILE A 296 -9.19 18.19 -3.11
CA ILE A 296 -7.82 17.89 -2.80
C ILE A 296 -7.56 16.50 -3.40
N SER A 297 -7.41 16.46 -4.72
CA SER A 297 -6.91 15.34 -5.45
C SER A 297 -5.41 15.30 -5.18
N LEU A 298 -5.06 14.84 -3.97
CA LEU A 298 -3.85 14.03 -3.82
C LEU A 298 -3.81 13.10 -5.03
N SER A 299 -2.62 12.96 -5.63
CA SER A 299 -2.43 12.22 -6.89
C SER A 299 -3.40 11.04 -7.01
N CYS A 300 -4.09 10.91 -8.15
CA CYS A 300 -4.98 9.76 -8.40
C CYS A 300 -4.28 8.42 -8.10
N SER A 301 -2.99 8.33 -8.42
CA SER A 301 -2.15 7.18 -8.08
C SER A 301 -2.01 6.98 -6.58
N HIS A 302 -1.85 8.04 -5.79
CA HIS A 302 -1.76 7.97 -4.33
C HIS A 302 -3.03 7.37 -3.72
N GLU A 303 -4.20 7.88 -4.13
CA GLU A 303 -5.50 7.39 -3.67
C GLU A 303 -5.82 5.96 -4.11
N ARG A 304 -5.18 5.46 -5.19
CA ARG A 304 -5.47 4.13 -5.75
C ARG A 304 -5.26 3.01 -4.72
N SER A 305 -4.30 3.15 -3.82
CA SER A 305 -4.05 2.17 -2.74
C SER A 305 -5.31 1.90 -1.89
N THR A 306 -6.10 2.95 -1.60
CA THR A 306 -7.37 2.83 -0.85
C THR A 306 -8.41 2.04 -1.64
N GLN A 307 -8.53 2.32 -2.93
CA GLN A 307 -9.51 1.72 -3.82
C GLN A 307 -9.20 0.24 -4.11
N LEU A 308 -7.91 -0.10 -4.26
CA LEU A 308 -7.44 -1.47 -4.39
C LEU A 308 -7.71 -2.26 -3.11
N PHE A 309 -7.45 -1.67 -1.93
CA PHE A 309 -7.78 -2.32 -0.67
C PHE A 309 -9.29 -2.55 -0.51
N ILE A 310 -10.13 -1.56 -0.80
CA ILE A 310 -11.60 -1.72 -0.77
C ILE A 310 -12.05 -2.83 -1.72
N SER A 311 -11.55 -2.84 -2.95
CA SER A 311 -11.86 -3.87 -3.93
C SER A 311 -11.46 -5.26 -3.45
N SER A 312 -10.32 -5.38 -2.77
CA SER A 312 -9.86 -6.66 -2.21
C SER A 312 -10.79 -7.20 -1.10
N ILE A 313 -11.44 -6.31 -0.32
CA ILE A 313 -12.44 -6.71 0.69
C ILE A 313 -13.67 -7.32 0.00
N ILE A 314 -14.17 -6.60 -1.02
CA ILE A 314 -15.36 -6.98 -1.79
C ILE A 314 -15.12 -8.32 -2.51
N LEU A 315 -13.94 -8.47 -3.13
CA LEU A 315 -13.56 -9.65 -3.90
C LEU A 315 -13.16 -10.86 -3.05
N SER A 316 -12.96 -10.72 -1.72
CA SER A 316 -12.60 -11.82 -0.82
C SER A 316 -13.75 -12.84 -0.57
N SER A 317 -14.70 -12.99 -1.50
CA SER A 317 -15.81 -13.93 -1.40
C SER A 317 -15.48 -15.26 -2.09
N PRO A 318 -15.96 -16.42 -1.60
CA PRO A 318 -15.84 -17.69 -2.32
C PRO A 318 -16.45 -17.67 -3.73
N ALA A 319 -17.38 -16.74 -4.00
CA ALA A 319 -17.99 -16.57 -5.32
C ALA A 319 -17.13 -15.75 -6.30
N SER A 320 -16.12 -15.02 -5.81
CA SER A 320 -15.23 -14.26 -6.67
C SER A 320 -14.16 -15.17 -7.25
N SER A 321 -13.99 -15.12 -8.56
CA SER A 321 -12.95 -15.85 -9.27
C SER A 321 -11.70 -14.97 -9.52
N CYS A 322 -11.75 -13.68 -9.17
CA CYS A 322 -10.67 -12.73 -9.35
C CYS A 322 -10.01 -12.40 -8.01
N THR A 323 -8.68 -12.49 -7.97
CA THR A 323 -7.86 -12.16 -6.79
C THR A 323 -6.70 -11.27 -7.20
N PHE A 324 -6.23 -10.42 -6.29
CA PHE A 324 -5.00 -9.64 -6.47
C PHE A 324 -3.75 -10.48 -6.19
N GLN A 325 -3.65 -11.63 -6.86
CA GLN A 325 -2.50 -12.50 -6.75
C GLN A 325 -1.24 -11.75 -7.21
N SER A 326 -0.21 -11.79 -6.38
CA SER A 326 1.02 -11.03 -6.57
C SER A 326 2.23 -11.95 -6.59
N PHE A 327 3.26 -11.56 -7.32
CA PHE A 327 4.39 -12.41 -7.66
C PHE A 327 5.70 -11.84 -7.11
N PRO A 328 6.53 -12.66 -6.43
CA PRO A 328 7.81 -12.21 -5.91
C PRO A 328 8.75 -11.91 -7.08
N CYS A 329 9.31 -10.72 -7.12
CA CYS A 329 10.27 -10.37 -8.16
C CYS A 329 11.30 -9.37 -7.67
N SER A 330 12.50 -9.40 -8.27
CA SER A 330 13.60 -8.49 -7.91
C SER A 330 13.41 -7.06 -8.43
N SER A 331 12.65 -6.89 -9.51
CA SER A 331 12.34 -5.58 -10.10
C SER A 331 11.07 -5.63 -10.96
N GLU A 332 10.47 -4.47 -11.18
CA GLU A 332 9.36 -4.30 -12.13
C GLU A 332 9.75 -4.76 -13.54
N GLU A 333 10.96 -4.43 -14.01
CA GLU A 333 11.42 -4.82 -15.35
C GLU A 333 11.42 -6.35 -15.52
N SER A 334 11.93 -7.08 -14.52
CA SER A 334 11.97 -8.54 -14.52
C SER A 334 10.54 -9.13 -14.50
N PHE A 335 9.63 -8.48 -13.76
CA PHE A 335 8.22 -8.84 -13.71
C PHE A 335 7.53 -8.64 -15.07
N LEU A 336 7.76 -7.50 -15.74
CA LEU A 336 7.22 -7.18 -17.07
C LEU A 336 7.79 -8.09 -18.17
N ARG A 337 9.02 -8.60 -18.01
CA ARG A 337 9.60 -9.64 -18.87
C ARG A 337 9.07 -11.04 -18.61
N GLY A 338 8.24 -11.22 -17.57
CA GLY A 338 7.61 -12.49 -17.23
C GLY A 338 8.55 -13.49 -16.53
N GLU A 339 9.65 -13.02 -15.94
CA GLU A 339 10.67 -13.87 -15.31
C GLU A 339 10.19 -14.46 -13.97
N CYS A 340 9.19 -13.82 -13.35
CA CYS A 340 8.78 -14.05 -11.97
C CYS A 340 7.32 -14.52 -11.81
N LEU A 341 6.69 -15.08 -12.84
CA LEU A 341 5.23 -15.32 -12.86
C LEU A 341 4.77 -16.58 -12.10
N ASN A 342 5.57 -17.07 -11.14
CA ASN A 342 5.21 -18.19 -10.28
C ASN A 342 5.78 -18.00 -8.86
N CYS A 343 5.20 -18.71 -7.89
CA CYS A 343 5.65 -18.68 -6.49
C CYS A 343 6.22 -20.03 -6.04
N GLY A 344 6.75 -20.80 -6.99
CA GLY A 344 7.25 -22.15 -6.77
C GLY A 344 6.21 -23.07 -6.12
N ASN A 345 6.60 -23.72 -5.02
CA ASN A 345 5.75 -24.65 -4.27
C ASN A 345 4.81 -23.97 -3.26
N HIS A 346 4.82 -22.64 -3.20
CA HIS A 346 4.00 -21.86 -2.28
C HIS A 346 2.86 -21.16 -3.02
N LYS A 347 1.76 -20.92 -2.31
CA LYS A 347 0.70 -20.06 -2.83
C LYS A 347 1.24 -18.64 -2.92
N CYS A 348 1.04 -18.00 -4.07
CA CYS A 348 1.36 -16.61 -4.24
C CYS A 348 0.58 -15.73 -3.24
N PRO A 349 1.20 -14.68 -2.69
CA PRO A 349 0.50 -13.78 -1.81
C PRO A 349 -0.61 -13.02 -2.53
N ILE A 350 -1.65 -12.68 -1.78
CA ILE A 350 -2.78 -11.89 -2.27
C ILE A 350 -2.66 -10.50 -1.66
N MET A 351 -2.57 -9.47 -2.49
CA MET A 351 -2.55 -8.07 -2.04
C MET A 351 -3.90 -7.69 -1.39
N GLY A 352 -3.83 -6.86 -0.34
CA GLY A 352 -5.00 -6.25 0.29
C GLY A 352 -5.56 -7.08 1.45
N TYR A 353 -6.88 -7.16 1.59
CA TYR A 353 -7.57 -7.63 2.79
C TYR A 353 -7.11 -9.02 3.25
N GLU A 354 -6.81 -9.93 2.34
CA GLU A 354 -6.37 -11.30 2.65
C GLU A 354 -4.85 -11.51 2.71
N ALA A 355 -4.03 -10.44 2.73
CA ALA A 355 -2.58 -10.57 2.81
C ALA A 355 -2.09 -11.33 4.05
N ASP A 356 -2.87 -11.35 5.14
CA ASP A 356 -2.56 -12.12 6.35
C ASP A 356 -2.63 -13.65 6.17
N ARG A 357 -3.38 -14.14 5.17
CA ARG A 357 -3.33 -15.54 4.73
C ARG A 357 -1.97 -15.92 4.13
N SER A 358 -1.20 -14.91 3.76
CA SER A 358 0.13 -15.02 3.15
C SER A 358 1.22 -14.56 4.12
N SER A 359 0.96 -14.54 5.43
CA SER A 359 1.88 -14.01 6.46
C SER A 359 3.26 -14.68 6.56
N ARG A 360 3.48 -15.79 5.84
CA ARG A 360 4.82 -16.41 5.70
C ARG A 360 5.63 -15.83 4.53
N SER A 361 4.97 -15.14 3.62
CA SER A 361 5.58 -14.41 2.51
C SER A 361 6.24 -13.15 3.07
N THR A 362 7.43 -12.84 2.59
CA THR A 362 8.13 -11.59 2.93
C THR A 362 8.87 -11.06 1.71
N GLY A 363 9.01 -9.74 1.62
CA GLY A 363 9.70 -9.06 0.52
C GLY A 363 8.77 -8.35 -0.45
N VAL A 364 9.28 -8.15 -1.66
CA VAL A 364 8.66 -7.31 -2.71
C VAL A 364 7.86 -8.16 -3.68
N TYR A 365 6.64 -7.72 -3.97
CA TYR A 365 5.69 -8.41 -4.85
C TYR A 365 5.09 -7.45 -5.88
N TYR A 366 4.93 -7.95 -7.10
CA TYR A 366 4.35 -7.21 -8.22
C TYR A 366 3.07 -7.88 -8.72
N LEU A 367 2.17 -7.06 -9.23
CA LEU A 367 0.96 -7.45 -9.92
C LEU A 367 0.52 -6.29 -10.81
N ASN A 368 -0.27 -6.56 -11.84
CA ASN A 368 -0.95 -5.51 -12.59
C ASN A 368 -2.45 -5.51 -12.26
N THR A 369 -3.09 -4.35 -12.33
CA THR A 369 -4.52 -4.14 -12.08
C THR A 369 -5.15 -3.47 -13.30
N THR A 370 -6.48 -3.52 -13.42
CA THR A 370 -7.19 -2.72 -14.44
C THR A 370 -7.34 -1.27 -13.94
N GLY A 371 -7.75 -0.36 -14.84
CA GLY A 371 -7.99 1.05 -14.50
C GLY A 371 -9.41 1.37 -14.03
N THR A 372 -10.27 0.36 -13.91
CA THR A 372 -11.69 0.52 -13.58
C THR A 372 -12.08 -0.39 -12.42
N SER A 373 -12.88 0.13 -11.48
CA SER A 373 -13.37 -0.62 -10.32
C SER A 373 -14.08 -1.91 -10.75
N LEU A 374 -13.84 -3.08 -10.14
CA LEU A 374 -13.09 -3.38 -8.91
C LEU A 374 -11.58 -3.59 -9.10
N PHE A 375 -10.98 -3.07 -10.17
CA PHE A 375 -9.54 -3.07 -10.49
C PHE A 375 -8.88 -4.44 -10.66
N CYS A 376 -9.58 -5.52 -10.35
CA CYS A 376 -9.09 -6.87 -10.55
C CYS A 376 -9.25 -7.28 -12.01
N GLY A 377 -8.26 -7.98 -12.54
CA GLY A 377 -8.28 -8.54 -13.89
C GLY A 377 -7.59 -9.90 -13.94
N GLN A 378 -7.84 -10.62 -15.03
CA GLN A 378 -7.13 -11.82 -15.42
C GLN A 378 -5.80 -11.45 -16.07
N HIS A 379 -4.72 -12.10 -15.64
CA HIS A 379 -3.38 -11.85 -16.16
C HIS A 379 -3.04 -12.84 -17.27
N TYR A 380 -2.61 -12.30 -18.40
CA TYR A 380 -2.12 -13.07 -19.54
C TYR A 380 -0.72 -12.61 -19.89
N PHE A 381 0.24 -13.52 -19.89
CA PHE A 381 1.58 -13.25 -20.37
C PHE A 381 1.68 -13.64 -21.84
N VAL A 382 2.25 -12.76 -22.65
CA VAL A 382 2.46 -12.97 -24.08
C VAL A 382 3.95 -12.81 -24.38
N ALA A 383 4.52 -13.74 -25.13
CA ALA A 383 5.84 -13.60 -25.74
C ALA A 383 5.78 -13.84 -27.25
N LEU A 384 6.21 -12.86 -28.05
CA LEU A 384 6.31 -12.97 -29.50
C LEU A 384 7.78 -13.09 -29.90
N THR A 385 8.11 -14.07 -30.74
CA THR A 385 9.45 -14.17 -31.36
C THR A 385 9.37 -13.80 -32.82
N LEU A 386 10.15 -12.80 -33.21
CA LEU A 386 10.14 -12.27 -34.58
C LEU A 386 11.08 -13.02 -35.52
N GLY A 387 10.74 -12.99 -36.81
CA GLY A 387 11.52 -13.63 -37.87
C GLY A 387 12.95 -13.06 -37.97
N ARG A 388 13.94 -13.94 -38.13
CA ARG A 388 15.36 -13.54 -38.29
C ARG A 388 15.64 -12.81 -39.60
N ASN A 389 14.79 -12.99 -40.61
CA ASN A 389 14.94 -12.36 -41.93
C ASN A 389 14.47 -10.90 -41.96
N MET A 390 13.97 -10.37 -40.84
CA MET A 390 13.57 -8.97 -40.72
C MET A 390 14.77 -8.14 -40.24
N THR A 391 15.05 -7.00 -40.88
CA THR A 391 16.11 -6.10 -40.40
C THR A 391 15.59 -5.26 -39.24
N TYR A 392 14.69 -4.32 -39.52
CA TYR A 392 13.87 -3.64 -38.53
C TYR A 392 12.63 -3.03 -39.20
N VAL A 393 11.60 -2.81 -38.41
CA VAL A 393 10.39 -2.06 -38.78
C VAL A 393 10.14 -0.98 -37.72
N ASP A 394 9.43 0.08 -38.08
CA ASP A 394 9.06 1.14 -37.15
C ASP A 394 7.54 1.31 -37.14
N GLY A 395 6.91 1.09 -35.99
CA GLY A 395 5.47 0.97 -35.90
C GLY A 395 4.96 0.57 -34.52
N THR A 396 3.67 0.25 -34.46
CA THR A 396 3.01 -0.27 -33.27
C THR A 396 2.62 -1.72 -33.53
N LEU A 397 3.07 -2.61 -32.65
CA LEU A 397 2.70 -4.02 -32.61
C LEU A 397 1.67 -4.24 -31.50
N SER A 398 0.48 -4.69 -31.87
CA SER A 398 -0.62 -4.96 -30.96
C SER A 398 -1.06 -6.42 -31.04
N ILE A 399 -1.59 -6.94 -29.94
CA ILE A 399 -2.14 -8.28 -29.83
C ILE A 399 -3.58 -8.24 -29.33
N ARG A 400 -4.36 -9.24 -29.72
CA ARG A 400 -5.71 -9.50 -29.20
C ARG A 400 -5.92 -10.99 -29.00
N LEU A 401 -6.45 -11.36 -27.84
CA LEU A 401 -6.71 -12.76 -27.47
C LEU A 401 -8.19 -13.09 -27.55
N LYS A 402 -8.50 -14.32 -27.96
CA LYS A 402 -9.83 -14.92 -27.89
C LYS A 402 -9.73 -16.27 -27.21
N GLY A 403 -10.70 -16.54 -26.34
CA GLY A 403 -10.79 -17.83 -25.67
C GLY A 403 -12.03 -18.63 -26.04
N VAL A 404 -12.10 -19.82 -25.44
CA VAL A 404 -13.17 -20.81 -25.67
C VAL A 404 -14.56 -20.32 -25.30
N THR A 405 -14.66 -19.29 -24.44
CA THR A 405 -15.94 -18.65 -24.09
C THR A 405 -16.55 -17.85 -25.26
N GLY A 406 -15.81 -17.69 -26.36
CA GLY A 406 -16.21 -16.87 -27.52
C GLY A 406 -15.98 -15.37 -27.32
N ARG A 407 -15.56 -14.95 -26.12
CA ARG A 407 -15.24 -13.55 -25.79
C ARG A 407 -13.84 -13.17 -26.26
N TRP A 408 -13.65 -11.87 -26.44
CA TRP A 408 -12.42 -11.25 -26.91
C TRP A 408 -11.88 -10.30 -25.86
N LEU A 409 -10.56 -10.25 -25.70
CA LEU A 409 -9.92 -9.12 -25.05
C LEU A 409 -9.88 -7.90 -25.99
N ASN A 410 -9.60 -6.74 -25.42
CA ASN A 410 -9.29 -5.56 -26.22
C ASN A 410 -7.91 -5.69 -26.89
N TRP A 411 -7.64 -4.84 -27.88
CA TRP A 411 -6.30 -4.73 -28.46
C TRP A 411 -5.36 -4.15 -27.42
N SER A 412 -4.21 -4.79 -27.23
CA SER A 412 -3.16 -4.33 -26.33
C SER A 412 -1.86 -4.15 -27.09
N THR A 413 -1.20 -3.03 -26.87
CA THR A 413 0.11 -2.76 -27.46
C THR A 413 1.18 -3.58 -26.76
N VAL A 414 1.97 -4.32 -27.54
CA VAL A 414 3.12 -5.09 -27.06
C VAL A 414 4.40 -4.26 -27.18
N LYS A 415 4.58 -3.56 -28.30
CA LYS A 415 5.75 -2.72 -28.54
C LYS A 415 5.42 -1.59 -29.51
N GLU A 416 5.99 -0.41 -29.26
CA GLU A 416 5.98 0.70 -30.21
C GLU A 416 7.40 1.15 -30.57
N GLY A 417 7.51 1.77 -31.74
CA GLY A 417 8.75 2.30 -32.28
C GLY A 417 9.52 1.26 -33.07
N ARG A 418 10.85 1.30 -32.96
CA ARG A 418 11.74 0.41 -33.68
C ARG A 418 11.67 -1.02 -33.13
N ILE A 419 11.36 -1.96 -34.02
CA ILE A 419 11.24 -3.39 -33.74
C ILE A 419 12.19 -4.14 -34.68
N SER A 420 13.14 -4.91 -34.15
CA SER A 420 14.16 -5.61 -34.93
C SER A 420 13.78 -7.06 -35.18
N GLY A 421 14.31 -7.66 -36.24
CA GLY A 421 14.19 -9.11 -36.41
C GLY A 421 14.90 -9.86 -35.29
N ALA A 422 14.45 -11.09 -35.03
CA ALA A 422 14.91 -11.93 -33.92
C ALA A 422 14.60 -11.40 -32.50
N ASP A 423 13.96 -10.24 -32.35
CA ASP A 423 13.52 -9.76 -31.04
C ASP A 423 12.53 -10.75 -30.41
N ARG A 424 12.69 -10.97 -29.10
CA ARG A 424 11.69 -11.60 -28.24
C ARG A 424 10.97 -10.50 -27.48
N LEU A 425 9.75 -10.20 -27.90
CA LEU A 425 8.91 -9.16 -27.31
C LEU A 425 7.97 -9.79 -26.29
N THR A 426 7.92 -9.24 -25.08
CA THR A 426 7.06 -9.73 -24.01
C THR A 426 6.06 -8.67 -23.60
N SER A 427 4.87 -9.07 -23.17
CA SER A 427 3.87 -8.17 -22.61
C SER A 427 3.01 -8.90 -21.59
N LEU A 428 2.69 -8.20 -20.50
CA LEU A 428 1.76 -8.65 -19.47
C LEU A 428 0.43 -7.92 -19.64
N LEU A 429 -0.60 -8.65 -20.02
CA LEU A 429 -1.94 -8.13 -20.25
C LEU A 429 -2.81 -8.36 -19.02
N VAL A 430 -3.61 -7.36 -18.65
CA VAL A 430 -4.62 -7.49 -17.58
C VAL A 430 -5.95 -6.96 -18.07
N ASP A 431 -6.99 -7.78 -17.96
CA ASP A 431 -8.34 -7.44 -18.41
C ASP A 431 -9.39 -8.04 -17.45
N ASN A 432 -10.52 -7.36 -17.26
CA ASN A 432 -11.59 -7.88 -16.40
C ASN A 432 -12.40 -9.01 -17.07
N ILE A 433 -12.22 -9.23 -18.38
CA ILE A 433 -12.85 -10.30 -19.13
C ILE A 433 -12.09 -11.61 -18.93
N ASP A 434 -12.79 -12.58 -18.35
CA ASP A 434 -12.37 -13.97 -18.36
C ASP A 434 -12.73 -14.62 -19.70
N ILE A 435 -11.71 -14.80 -20.57
CA ILE A 435 -11.86 -15.49 -21.84
C ILE A 435 -11.71 -17.01 -21.70
N GLY A 436 -11.40 -17.52 -20.51
CA GLY A 436 -11.08 -18.91 -20.26
C GLY A 436 -9.79 -19.34 -20.96
N GLU A 437 -9.79 -20.57 -21.48
CA GLU A 437 -8.67 -21.11 -22.24
C GLU A 437 -8.52 -20.39 -23.59
N ILE A 438 -7.30 -19.93 -23.91
CA ILE A 438 -7.03 -19.21 -25.16
C ILE A 438 -7.00 -20.20 -26.33
N ASN A 439 -7.71 -19.87 -27.42
CA ASN A 439 -7.76 -20.70 -28.63
C ASN A 439 -7.42 -19.94 -29.93
N GLN A 440 -7.49 -18.60 -29.92
CA GLN A 440 -7.09 -17.78 -31.06
C GLN A 440 -6.33 -16.54 -30.59
N VAL A 441 -5.31 -16.17 -31.35
CA VAL A 441 -4.47 -15.00 -31.13
C VAL A 441 -4.41 -14.19 -32.41
N TYR A 442 -4.56 -12.88 -32.29
CA TYR A 442 -4.49 -11.94 -33.41
C TYR A 442 -3.37 -10.95 -33.13
N VAL A 443 -2.50 -10.75 -34.11
CA VAL A 443 -1.41 -9.78 -34.03
C VAL A 443 -1.58 -8.79 -35.16
N ARG A 444 -1.46 -7.50 -34.85
CA ARG A 444 -1.57 -6.40 -35.80
C ARG A 444 -0.31 -5.55 -35.70
N PHE A 445 0.29 -5.28 -36.85
CA PHE A 445 1.37 -4.30 -36.97
C PHE A 445 0.87 -3.11 -37.78
N VAL A 446 1.13 -1.90 -37.28
CA VAL A 446 0.82 -0.64 -37.96
C VAL A 446 2.10 0.19 -38.08
N SER A 447 2.54 0.46 -39.30
CA SER A 447 3.72 1.27 -39.59
C SER A 447 3.52 2.73 -39.19
N ARG A 448 4.57 3.38 -38.66
CA ARG A 448 4.57 4.84 -38.46
C ARG A 448 4.77 5.61 -39.77
N MET A 449 5.44 5.03 -40.76
CA MET A 449 5.73 5.67 -42.05
C MET A 449 4.62 5.41 -43.08
N ASN A 450 3.43 5.99 -42.87
CA ASN A 450 2.27 5.83 -43.76
C ASN A 450 2.27 6.71 -45.03
N TYR A 451 3.38 7.37 -45.38
CA TYR A 451 3.41 8.30 -46.51
C TYR A 451 3.71 7.66 -47.88
N LEU A 452 4.13 6.38 -47.95
CA LEU A 452 4.55 5.74 -49.21
C LEU A 452 3.80 4.42 -49.47
N PRO A 453 2.67 4.44 -50.21
CA PRO A 453 1.82 3.26 -50.45
C PRO A 453 2.50 2.10 -51.20
N TRP A 454 3.67 2.35 -51.81
CA TRP A 454 4.48 1.35 -52.55
C TRP A 454 5.41 0.53 -51.64
N ARG A 455 5.75 1.01 -50.43
CA ARG A 455 6.61 0.29 -49.49
C ARG A 455 5.75 -0.53 -48.54
N ARG A 456 5.36 -1.74 -48.96
CA ARG A 456 4.73 -2.72 -48.06
C ARG A 456 5.77 -3.29 -47.11
N THR A 457 5.86 -2.75 -45.91
CA THR A 457 6.64 -3.33 -44.82
C THR A 457 6.09 -4.71 -44.52
N ARG A 458 6.94 -5.74 -44.56
CA ARG A 458 6.56 -7.12 -44.27
C ARG A 458 6.97 -7.45 -42.84
N PHE A 459 5.98 -7.73 -41.99
CA PHE A 459 6.23 -8.13 -40.61
C PHE A 459 6.20 -9.65 -40.48
N HIS A 460 7.26 -10.21 -39.88
CA HIS A 460 7.46 -11.65 -39.76
C HIS A 460 7.38 -12.08 -38.29
N ILE A 461 6.39 -12.91 -37.96
CA ILE A 461 6.23 -13.53 -36.64
C ILE A 461 6.46 -15.02 -36.79
N ASN A 462 7.34 -15.59 -35.96
CA ASN A 462 7.60 -17.04 -35.95
C ASN A 462 6.68 -17.74 -34.96
N THR A 463 6.67 -17.24 -33.72
CA THR A 463 6.01 -17.88 -32.58
C THR A 463 5.33 -16.85 -31.71
N VAL A 464 4.17 -17.22 -31.18
CA VAL A 464 3.47 -16.50 -30.12
C VAL A 464 3.22 -17.47 -28.98
N GLU A 465 3.84 -17.22 -27.84
CA GLU A 465 3.58 -17.92 -26.59
C GLU A 465 2.56 -17.11 -25.79
N VAL A 466 1.53 -17.78 -25.27
CA VAL A 466 0.55 -17.15 -24.39
C VAL A 466 0.32 -18.02 -23.16
N ASP A 467 0.40 -17.41 -21.99
CA ASP A 467 0.18 -18.05 -20.70
C ASP A 467 -0.92 -17.33 -19.93
N ASN A 468 -1.89 -18.08 -19.39
CA ASN A 468 -2.88 -17.53 -18.45
C ASN A 468 -2.39 -17.86 -17.04
N ILE A 469 -1.64 -16.90 -16.49
CA ILE A 469 -0.85 -17.02 -15.26
C ILE A 469 -1.72 -17.46 -14.07
N MET A 470 -3.02 -17.15 -14.11
CA MET A 470 -3.92 -17.45 -13.01
C MET A 470 -4.66 -18.79 -13.12
N ARG A 471 -4.77 -19.43 -14.31
CA ARG A 471 -5.73 -20.55 -14.47
C ARG A 471 -5.33 -21.72 -15.36
N PHE A 472 -4.30 -21.64 -16.21
CA PHE A 472 -4.01 -22.70 -17.18
C PHE A 472 -2.52 -22.81 -17.51
N PRO A 473 -2.05 -23.94 -18.06
CA PRO A 473 -0.67 -24.04 -18.52
C PRO A 473 -0.41 -23.19 -19.77
N LYS A 474 0.86 -22.83 -19.95
CA LYS A 474 1.40 -22.14 -21.12
C LYS A 474 0.99 -22.81 -22.44
N LYS A 475 0.57 -22.00 -23.41
CA LYS A 475 0.26 -22.41 -24.79
C LYS A 475 1.22 -21.78 -25.78
N HIS A 476 1.50 -22.54 -26.85
CA HIS A 476 2.32 -22.11 -27.97
C HIS A 476 1.47 -22.05 -29.24
N PHE A 477 1.50 -20.91 -29.92
CA PHE A 477 0.87 -20.67 -31.21
C PHE A 477 1.99 -20.41 -32.22
N CYS A 478 2.28 -21.41 -33.05
CA CYS A 478 3.39 -21.36 -34.00
C CYS A 478 2.85 -21.26 -35.44
N ARG A 479 3.43 -20.38 -36.25
CA ARG A 479 3.18 -20.37 -37.70
C ARG A 479 4.38 -19.76 -38.42
N SER A 480 5.13 -20.58 -39.14
CA SER A 480 6.29 -20.14 -39.91
C SER A 480 5.89 -19.24 -41.09
N ASN A 481 6.76 -18.28 -41.43
CA ASN A 481 6.67 -17.46 -42.65
C ASN A 481 5.38 -16.63 -42.81
N MET A 482 4.77 -16.21 -41.69
CA MET A 482 3.67 -15.26 -41.74
C MET A 482 4.17 -13.89 -42.17
N VAL A 483 3.57 -13.36 -43.24
CA VAL A 483 3.74 -11.99 -43.71
C VAL A 483 2.41 -11.29 -43.48
N GLY A 484 2.36 -10.44 -42.47
CA GLY A 484 1.26 -9.48 -42.33
C GLY A 484 1.54 -8.25 -43.22
N PRO A 485 0.64 -7.87 -44.14
CA PRO A 485 0.69 -6.54 -44.71
C PRO A 485 0.42 -5.50 -43.62
N ASP A 486 1.01 -4.32 -43.76
CA ASP A 486 0.79 -3.19 -42.86
C ASP A 486 -0.71 -2.90 -42.65
N GLY A 487 -1.16 -2.82 -41.40
CA GLY A 487 -2.55 -2.59 -41.03
C GLY A 487 -3.46 -3.81 -41.06
N PHE A 488 -2.96 -5.02 -41.39
CA PHE A 488 -3.75 -6.25 -41.42
C PHE A 488 -3.52 -7.14 -40.20
N ASP A 489 -4.59 -7.86 -39.84
CA ASP A 489 -4.57 -8.80 -38.73
C ASP A 489 -4.01 -10.15 -39.17
N VAL A 490 -2.97 -10.58 -38.46
CA VAL A 490 -2.43 -11.92 -38.57
C VAL A 490 -3.08 -12.79 -37.49
N SER A 491 -3.86 -13.79 -37.90
CA SER A 491 -4.49 -14.73 -36.97
C SER A 491 -3.69 -16.02 -36.82
N PHE A 492 -3.57 -16.43 -35.57
CA PHE A 492 -3.08 -17.73 -35.13
C PHE A 492 -4.25 -18.45 -34.48
N THR A 493 -4.72 -19.51 -35.12
CA THR A 493 -5.69 -20.44 -34.52
C THR A 493 -4.94 -21.62 -33.95
N SER A 494 -5.43 -22.23 -32.87
CA SER A 494 -4.81 -23.43 -32.32
C SER A 494 -4.71 -24.54 -33.38
N GLY A 495 -3.54 -24.72 -33.97
CA GLY A 495 -3.07 -26.03 -34.41
C GLY A 495 -2.46 -26.68 -33.18
N THR A 496 -2.96 -27.83 -32.78
CA THR A 496 -2.53 -28.58 -31.58
C THR A 496 -1.03 -28.88 -31.61
N TYR A 497 -0.23 -28.04 -30.98
CA TYR A 497 1.12 -28.39 -30.56
C TYR A 497 1.24 -28.16 -29.06
N ILE A 498 1.05 -29.23 -28.29
CA ILE A 498 1.34 -29.34 -26.85
C ILE A 498 2.84 -29.66 -26.67
N SER A 499 3.67 -29.06 -27.51
CA SER A 499 5.11 -29.30 -27.62
C SER A 499 5.83 -28.01 -27.22
N SER A 500 6.84 -28.12 -26.36
CA SER A 500 7.73 -27.01 -25.97
C SER A 500 8.54 -26.43 -27.13
N GLU A 501 8.48 -27.06 -28.30
CA GLU A 501 9.20 -26.67 -29.51
C GLU A 501 8.20 -26.48 -30.65
N CYS A 502 8.16 -25.25 -31.18
CA CYS A 502 7.55 -24.96 -32.47
C CYS A 502 8.37 -25.68 -33.56
N PRO A 503 7.74 -26.44 -34.48
CA PRO A 503 8.44 -27.14 -35.55
C PRO A 503 9.11 -26.21 -36.56
#